data_AF-A0ABD0X778-F1
#
_entry.id   AF-A0ABD0X778-F1
#
_cell.length_a   1.000
_cell.length_b   1.000
_cell.length_c   1.000
_cell.angle_alpha   90.00
_cell.angle_beta   90.00
_cell.angle_gamma   90.00
#
_symmetry.space_group_name_H-M   'P 1'
#
loop_
_entity.id
_entity.type
_entity.pdbx_description
1 polymer ?
#
loop_
_entity_poly.entity_id
_entity_poly.type
_entity_poly.pdbx_seq_one_letter_code
_entity_poly.pdbx_strand_id
1 'polypeptide(L)'
;MLLCSQLLGTPGASQTPWQRLVRRMTRFFTTLDASSSCAALTDACTDLGHNFKHTCTNQVTLSTLDRRNNKLIFKVHLIELDQKVLLDFRLSKGDGLEFKRVFLKIKQKLSDIISIQKIPLPVT
;
A
#
# COMPACT_ATOMS: atom_id res chain seq x y z
N MET A 1 10.49 -20.75 -38.69
CA MET A 1 9.84 -20.75 -37.35
C MET A 1 10.91 -21.07 -36.32
N LEU A 2 11.35 -20.10 -35.53
CA LEU A 2 12.27 -20.34 -34.41
C LEU A 2 11.48 -20.13 -33.12
N LEU A 3 11.19 -21.24 -32.47
CA LEU A 3 10.51 -21.36 -31.19
C LEU A 3 11.44 -20.78 -30.11
N CYS A 4 11.22 -19.53 -29.73
CA CYS A 4 11.89 -18.94 -28.59
C CYS A 4 11.38 -19.65 -27.32
N SER A 5 12.22 -20.52 -26.76
CA SER A 5 12.06 -21.04 -25.41
C SER A 5 12.07 -19.87 -24.42
N GLN A 6 10.88 -19.40 -24.03
CA GLN A 6 10.76 -18.59 -22.84
C GLN A 6 11.07 -19.49 -21.65
N LEU A 7 12.32 -19.44 -21.19
CA LEU A 7 12.65 -19.80 -19.82
C LEU A 7 11.78 -18.93 -18.92
N LEU A 8 10.71 -19.53 -18.38
CA LEU A 8 9.83 -18.93 -17.39
C LEU A 8 10.57 -18.88 -16.04
N GLY A 9 11.69 -18.15 -15.99
CA GLY A 9 12.36 -17.79 -14.76
C GLY A 9 11.48 -16.77 -14.03
N THR A 10 10.45 -17.24 -13.34
CA THR A 10 9.67 -16.38 -12.45
C THR A 10 10.58 -15.98 -11.27
N PRO A 11 10.94 -14.69 -11.08
CA PRO A 11 11.81 -14.27 -9.97
C PRO A 11 11.07 -14.24 -8.61
N GLY A 12 10.19 -15.20 -8.36
CA GLY A 12 9.25 -15.18 -7.24
C GLY A 12 8.82 -16.53 -6.69
N ALA A 13 9.15 -17.65 -7.34
CA ALA A 13 8.76 -18.98 -6.87
C ALA A 13 9.44 -19.37 -5.54
N SER A 14 10.70 -18.96 -5.33
CA SER A 14 11.48 -19.22 -4.10
C SER A 14 11.24 -18.21 -2.97
N GLN A 15 10.41 -17.17 -3.19
CA GLN A 15 10.18 -16.14 -2.18
C GLN A 15 9.11 -16.58 -1.19
N THR A 16 9.38 -16.37 0.10
CA THR A 16 8.36 -16.58 1.13
C THR A 16 7.19 -15.60 0.93
N PRO A 17 5.96 -15.94 1.35
CA PRO A 17 4.83 -15.01 1.32
C PRO A 17 5.16 -13.66 1.97
N TRP A 18 5.97 -13.67 3.03
CA TRP A 18 6.50 -12.48 3.69
C TRP A 18 7.37 -11.63 2.76
N GLN A 19 8.36 -12.22 2.09
CA GLN A 19 9.23 -11.50 1.15
C GLN A 19 8.42 -10.88 -0.02
N ARG A 20 7.38 -11.57 -0.51
CA ARG A 20 6.45 -11.00 -1.50
C ARG A 20 5.63 -9.85 -0.90
N LEU A 21 5.38 -9.87 0.41
CA LEU A 21 4.66 -8.82 1.12
C LEU A 21 5.49 -7.52 1.22
N VAL A 22 6.78 -7.63 1.51
CA VAL A 22 7.67 -6.47 1.76
C VAL A 22 8.09 -5.72 0.48
N ARG A 23 8.02 -6.33 -0.70
CA ARG A 23 8.54 -5.73 -1.96
C ARG A 23 7.63 -4.71 -2.66
N ARG A 24 6.36 -4.54 -2.24
CA ARG A 24 5.48 -3.55 -2.90
C ARG A 24 5.73 -2.16 -2.36
N MET A 25 6.09 -1.23 -3.24
CA MET A 25 6.40 0.16 -2.88
C MET A 25 5.23 0.92 -2.22
N THR A 26 3.98 0.46 -2.44
CA THR A 26 2.74 1.08 -1.92
C THR A 26 2.28 0.47 -0.60
N ARG A 27 3.25 0.11 0.23
CA ARG A 27 3.04 -0.47 1.56
C ARG A 27 3.95 0.21 2.57
N PHE A 28 3.51 0.24 3.82
CA PHE A 28 4.37 0.56 4.95
C PHE A 28 3.77 0.01 6.25
N PHE A 29 4.65 -0.24 7.22
CA PHE A 29 4.24 -0.62 8.56
C PHE A 29 4.02 0.61 9.41
N THR A 30 3.06 0.54 10.32
CA THR A 30 2.85 1.54 11.37
C THR A 30 3.39 1.03 12.71
N THR A 31 3.71 1.95 13.61
CA THR A 31 4.07 1.65 15.01
C THR A 31 2.83 1.57 15.92
N LEU A 32 1.66 1.93 15.40
CA LEU A 32 0.39 1.98 16.12
C LEU A 32 -0.43 0.69 15.94
N ASP A 33 -1.44 0.51 16.78
CA ASP A 33 -2.47 -0.52 16.62
C ASP A 33 -3.38 -0.24 15.41
N ALA A 34 -4.24 -1.21 15.04
CA ALA A 34 -5.07 -1.10 13.85
C ALA A 34 -6.11 0.02 13.93
N SER A 35 -6.68 0.25 15.11
CA SER A 35 -7.70 1.28 15.30
C SER A 35 -7.10 2.68 15.19
N SER A 36 -5.99 2.92 15.87
CA SER A 36 -5.25 4.20 15.80
C SER A 36 -4.66 4.44 14.42
N SER A 37 -4.14 3.39 13.76
CA SER A 37 -3.64 3.49 12.37
C SER A 37 -4.76 3.85 11.39
N CYS A 38 -5.96 3.31 11.57
CA CYS A 38 -7.12 3.62 10.74
C CYS A 38 -7.59 5.07 10.95
N ALA A 39 -7.63 5.53 12.21
CA ALA A 39 -7.97 6.91 12.55
C ALA A 39 -6.98 7.89 11.91
N ALA A 40 -5.67 7.70 12.12
CA ALA A 40 -4.63 8.53 11.53
C ALA A 40 -4.72 8.57 9.99
N LEU A 41 -4.99 7.43 9.35
CA LEU A 41 -5.20 7.36 7.90
C LEU A 41 -6.43 8.15 7.46
N THR A 42 -7.53 8.08 8.23
CA THR A 42 -8.77 8.81 7.95
C THR A 42 -8.54 10.32 8.02
N ASP A 43 -7.86 10.78 9.08
CA ASP A 43 -7.54 12.18 9.29
C ASP A 43 -6.60 12.69 8.18
N ALA A 44 -5.55 11.94 7.86
CA ALA A 44 -4.63 12.29 6.78
C ALA A 44 -5.32 12.38 5.41
N CYS A 45 -6.29 11.51 5.13
CA CYS A 45 -7.05 11.56 3.88
C CYS A 45 -8.05 12.73 3.84
N THR A 46 -8.65 13.05 4.99
CA THR A 46 -9.58 14.19 5.14
C THR A 46 -8.84 15.51 4.95
N ASP A 47 -7.67 15.66 5.56
CA ASP A 47 -6.77 16.81 5.38
C ASP A 47 -6.35 17.02 3.92
N LEU A 48 -6.19 15.93 3.16
CA LEU A 48 -5.83 15.96 1.73
C LEU A 48 -7.04 16.17 0.81
N GLY A 49 -8.25 16.32 1.36
CA GLY A 49 -9.49 16.50 0.61
C GLY A 49 -9.92 15.26 -0.18
N HIS A 50 -9.52 14.06 0.27
CA HIS A 50 -9.88 12.81 -0.37
C HIS A 50 -11.17 12.24 0.22
N ASN A 51 -12.02 11.64 -0.62
CA ASN A 51 -13.21 10.97 -0.12
C ASN A 51 -12.83 9.63 0.51
N PHE A 52 -13.24 9.46 1.76
CA PHE A 52 -12.94 8.29 2.57
C PHE A 52 -14.22 7.49 2.82
N LYS A 53 -14.22 6.20 2.46
CA LYS A 53 -15.33 5.29 2.74
C LYS A 53 -14.84 4.04 3.45
N HIS A 54 -15.27 3.86 4.68
CA HIS A 54 -15.05 2.62 5.41
C HIS A 54 -15.88 1.50 4.75
N THR A 55 -15.23 0.42 4.31
CA THR A 55 -15.90 -0.69 3.59
C THR A 55 -16.11 -1.89 4.51
N CYS A 56 -15.06 -2.29 5.24
CA CYS A 56 -15.08 -3.36 6.24
C CYS A 56 -14.11 -3.00 7.38
N THR A 57 -14.14 -3.74 8.49
CA THR A 57 -13.27 -3.50 9.67
C THR A 57 -11.79 -3.27 9.32
N ASN A 58 -11.27 -4.03 8.35
CA ASN A 58 -9.86 -3.97 7.94
C ASN A 58 -9.67 -3.44 6.52
N GLN A 59 -10.70 -2.82 5.93
CA GLN A 59 -10.65 -2.32 4.55
C GLN A 59 -11.31 -0.96 4.41
N VAL A 60 -10.52 -0.04 3.86
CA VAL A 60 -10.95 1.32 3.51
C VAL A 60 -10.92 1.47 2.00
N THR A 61 -11.90 2.19 1.46
CA THR A 61 -11.88 2.66 0.07
C THR A 61 -11.63 4.16 0.04
N LEU A 62 -10.61 4.57 -0.70
CA LEU A 62 -10.27 5.96 -0.97
C LEU A 62 -10.66 6.30 -2.40
N SER A 63 -11.36 7.41 -2.58
CA SER A 63 -11.70 7.94 -3.90
C SER A 63 -11.32 9.41 -4.01
N THR A 64 -10.72 9.75 -5.15
CA THR A 64 -10.32 11.11 -5.48
C THR A 64 -10.38 11.32 -6.99
N LEU A 65 -10.15 12.55 -7.43
CA LEU A 65 -10.08 12.91 -8.83
C LEU A 65 -8.62 13.18 -9.19
N ASP A 66 -8.16 12.63 -10.32
CA ASP A 66 -6.83 12.96 -10.83
C ASP A 66 -6.81 14.38 -11.44
N ARG A 67 -5.63 14.83 -11.88
CA ARG A 67 -5.46 16.16 -12.52
C ARG A 67 -6.28 16.33 -13.81
N ARG A 68 -6.70 15.24 -14.45
CA ARG A 68 -7.51 15.20 -15.67
C ARG A 68 -8.99 14.98 -15.35
N ASN A 69 -9.37 15.11 -14.08
CA ASN A 69 -10.71 14.90 -13.56
C ASN A 69 -11.25 13.46 -13.72
N ASN A 70 -10.37 12.48 -13.90
CA ASN A 70 -10.75 11.07 -13.90
C ASN A 70 -10.85 10.53 -12.47
N LYS A 71 -11.76 9.57 -12.28
CA LYS A 71 -11.92 8.88 -11.00
C LYS A 71 -10.70 8.01 -10.69
N LEU A 72 -10.05 8.28 -9.55
CA LEU A 72 -9.00 7.47 -8.96
C LEU A 72 -9.54 6.81 -7.70
N ILE A 73 -9.57 5.48 -7.68
CA ILE A 73 -10.11 4.68 -6.57
C ILE A 73 -9.08 3.65 -6.17
N PHE A 74 -8.76 3.55 -4.89
CA PHE A 74 -7.87 2.55 -4.34
C PHE A 74 -8.34 2.10 -2.97
N LYS A 75 -7.97 0.87 -2.62
CA LYS A 75 -8.34 0.23 -1.36
C LYS A 75 -7.12 0.12 -0.46
N VAL A 76 -7.31 0.38 0.82
CA VAL A 76 -6.29 0.18 1.84
C VAL A 76 -6.71 -1.01 2.70
N HIS A 77 -5.83 -1.99 2.79
CA HIS A 77 -6.01 -3.14 3.66
C HIS A 77 -5.14 -2.97 4.91
N LEU A 78 -5.74 -3.16 6.07
CA LEU A 78 -5.06 -3.20 7.36
C LEU A 78 -4.78 -4.66 7.68
N ILE A 79 -3.51 -5.02 7.83
CA ILE A 79 -3.09 -6.39 8.13
C ILE A 79 -2.24 -6.36 9.41
N GLU A 80 -2.73 -6.97 10.48
CA GLU A 80 -1.99 -7.12 11.73
C GLU A 80 -0.97 -8.26 11.62
N LEU A 81 0.28 -7.97 11.96
CA LEU A 81 1.46 -8.84 11.82
C LEU A 81 2.40 -8.60 13.00
N ASP A 82 2.54 -9.58 13.90
CA ASP A 82 3.50 -9.59 15.01
C ASP A 82 3.60 -8.23 15.74
N GLN A 83 2.46 -7.74 16.24
CA GLN A 83 2.31 -6.46 16.98
C GLN A 83 2.48 -5.19 16.12
N LYS A 84 2.59 -5.29 14.80
CA LYS A 84 2.61 -4.16 13.87
C LYS A 84 1.44 -4.24 12.91
N VAL A 85 1.07 -3.11 12.34
CA VAL A 85 0.03 -3.06 11.30
C VAL A 85 0.66 -2.67 9.97
N LEU A 86 0.41 -3.48 8.95
CA LEU A 86 0.78 -3.18 7.57
C LEU A 86 -0.39 -2.52 6.86
N LEU A 87 -0.17 -1.31 6.36
CA LEU A 87 -1.09 -0.64 5.45
C LEU A 87 -0.72 -0.99 4.01
N ASP A 88 -1.61 -1.71 3.33
CA ASP A 88 -1.43 -2.14 1.93
C ASP A 88 -2.39 -1.41 0.99
N PHE A 89 -1.83 -0.48 0.20
CA PHE A 89 -2.59 0.31 -0.76
C PHE A 89 -2.63 -0.40 -2.11
N ARG A 90 -3.85 -0.59 -2.63
CA ARG A 90 -4.12 -1.28 -3.89
C ARG A 90 -4.99 -0.46 -4.81
N LEU A 91 -4.47 -0.13 -5.98
CA LEU A 91 -5.23 0.49 -7.04
C LEU A 91 -6.45 -0.37 -7.40
N SER A 92 -7.62 0.25 -7.43
CA SER A 92 -8.86 -0.38 -7.91
C SER A 92 -9.30 0.18 -9.26
N LYS A 93 -9.18 1.50 -9.47
CA LYS A 93 -9.50 2.18 -10.74
C LYS A 93 -8.67 3.46 -10.90
N GLY A 94 -8.27 3.77 -12.12
CA GLY A 94 -7.58 5.02 -12.47
C GLY A 94 -6.12 4.82 -12.86
N ASP A 95 -5.37 5.92 -12.95
CA ASP A 95 -3.97 5.90 -13.36
C ASP A 95 -3.04 5.41 -12.24
N GLY A 96 -2.10 4.54 -12.61
CA GLY A 96 -1.15 3.93 -11.66
C GLY A 96 -0.06 4.87 -11.16
N LEU A 97 0.32 5.89 -11.94
CA LEU A 97 1.31 6.88 -11.50
C LEU A 97 0.67 7.89 -10.55
N GLU A 98 -0.52 8.39 -10.87
CA GLU A 98 -1.30 9.25 -9.97
C GLU A 98 -1.59 8.53 -8.64
N PHE A 99 -1.97 7.24 -8.69
CA PHE A 99 -2.09 6.42 -7.48
C PHE A 99 -0.82 6.44 -6.62
N LYS A 100 0.35 6.18 -7.23
CA LYS A 100 1.63 6.19 -6.50
C LYS A 100 1.97 7.59 -5.95
N ARG A 101 1.65 8.66 -6.68
CA ARG A 101 1.84 10.05 -6.22
C ARG A 101 0.97 10.34 -4.98
N VAL A 102 -0.31 9.95 -5.02
CA VAL A 102 -1.22 10.10 -3.88
C VAL A 102 -0.74 9.27 -2.69
N PHE A 103 -0.33 8.02 -2.92
CA PHE A 103 0.27 7.18 -1.88
C PHE A 103 1.48 7.85 -1.22
N LEU A 104 2.40 8.44 -1.99
CA LEU A 104 3.57 9.12 -1.42
C LEU A 104 3.18 10.35 -0.58
N LYS A 105 2.16 11.11 -0.99
CA LYS A 105 1.64 12.23 -0.20
C LYS A 105 1.06 11.77 1.14
N ILE A 106 0.23 10.73 1.11
CA ILE A 106 -0.34 10.13 2.33
C ILE A 106 0.79 9.61 3.23
N LYS A 107 1.75 8.88 2.65
CA LYS A 107 2.91 8.34 3.37
C LYS A 107 3.75 9.43 4.03
N GLN A 108 3.94 10.58 3.36
CA GLN A 108 4.67 11.71 3.92
C GLN A 108 3.91 12.35 5.09
N LYS A 109 2.58 12.50 4.97
CA LYS A 109 1.71 13.03 6.03
C LYS A 109 1.70 12.14 7.27
N LEU A 110 1.83 10.83 7.09
CA LEU A 110 1.88 9.81 8.14
C LEU A 110 3.31 9.42 8.56
N SER A 111 4.32 10.24 8.24
CA SER A 111 5.73 9.89 8.44
C SER A 111 6.13 9.65 9.90
N ASP A 112 5.40 10.24 10.83
CA ASP A 112 5.54 10.11 12.28
C ASP A 112 5.16 8.72 12.81
N ILE A 113 4.17 8.07 12.20
CA ILE A 113 3.69 6.74 12.63
C ILE A 113 4.33 5.59 11.85
N ILE A 114 5.16 5.87 10.84
CA ILE A 114 5.77 4.83 10.00
C ILE A 114 6.88 4.11 10.77
N SER A 115 6.75 2.78 10.88
CA SER A 115 7.83 1.93 11.38
C SER A 115 8.91 1.78 10.30
N ILE A 116 10.09 2.33 10.59
CA ILE A 116 11.29 2.07 9.79
C ILE A 116 11.73 0.63 10.09
N GLN A 117 11.19 -0.33 9.34
CA GLN A 117 11.75 -1.67 9.36
C GLN A 117 13.11 -1.62 8.65
N LYS A 118 14.20 -1.73 9.42
CA LYS A 118 15.44 -2.30 8.91
C LYS A 118 15.12 -3.74 8.55
N ILE A 119 14.66 -3.97 7.32
CA ILE A 119 14.53 -5.33 6.80
C ILE A 119 15.96 -5.88 6.81
N PRO A 120 16.28 -6.90 7.62
CA PRO A 120 17.54 -7.59 7.43
C PRO A 120 17.44 -8.18 6.03
N LEU A 121 18.26 -7.68 5.10
CA LEU A 121 18.45 -8.36 3.84
C LEU A 121 18.85 -9.79 4.19
N PRO A 122 18.21 -10.83 3.63
CA PRO A 122 18.76 -12.16 3.73
C PRO A 122 20.16 -12.10 3.12
N VAL A 123 21.19 -12.29 3.93
CA VAL A 123 22.53 -12.62 3.43
C VAL A 123 22.45 -14.09 3.06
N THR A 124 22.10 -14.38 1.80
CA THR A 124 22.46 -15.62 1.08
C THR A 124 21.95 -15.57 -0.35
#